data_AF-G5R938-F1
#
_entry.id   AF-G5R938-F1
#
_cell.length_a   1.000
_cell.length_b   1.000
_cell.length_c   1.000
_cell.angle_alpha   90.00
_cell.angle_beta   90.00
_cell.angle_gamma   90.00
#
_symmetry.space_group_name_H-M   'P 1'
#
loop_
_entity.id
_entity.type
_entity.pdbx_description
1 polymer ?
#
loop_
_entity_poly.entity_id
_entity_poly.type
_entity_poly.pdbx_seq_one_letter_code
_entity_poly.pdbx_strand_id
1 'polypeptide(L)'
;MLQLLFTMGVEPHIGKEKPTFIYHFPASQASLAQISTEDHRVAERFEVYYKGIELANGFHELTDAREQQQRFEQDNRKRAARG
;
A
#
# COMPACT_ATOMS: atom_id res chain seq x y z
N MET A 1 12.34 -0.13 4.06
CA MET A 1 13.24 0.48 3.06
C MET A 1 12.45 1.16 1.94
N LEU A 2 11.58 0.45 1.20
CA LEU A 2 10.77 1.06 0.12
C LEU A 2 9.91 2.24 0.61
N GLN A 3 9.22 2.10 1.73
CA GLN A 3 8.41 3.19 2.30
C GLN A 3 9.25 4.44 2.63
N LEU A 4 10.46 4.28 3.18
CA LEU A 4 11.35 5.40 3.46
C LEU A 4 11.76 6.14 2.18
N LEU A 5 12.12 5.39 1.13
CA LEU A 5 12.48 5.97 -0.17
C LEU A 5 11.28 6.66 -0.82
N PHE A 6 10.08 6.10 -0.70
CA PHE A 6 8.87 6.72 -1.23
C PHE A 6 8.56 8.04 -0.53
N THR A 7 8.53 8.04 0.81
CA THR A 7 8.23 9.23 1.60
C THR A 7 9.28 10.33 1.47
N MET A 8 10.56 9.98 1.33
CA MET A 8 11.61 11.00 1.18
C MET A 8 11.86 11.41 -0.28
N GLY A 9 11.71 10.47 -1.22
CA GLY A 9 12.12 10.64 -2.61
C GLY A 9 10.99 10.96 -3.57
N VAL A 10 9.76 10.52 -3.29
CA VAL A 10 8.63 10.64 -4.23
C VAL A 10 7.57 11.58 -3.69
N GLU A 11 7.06 11.37 -2.48
CA GLU A 11 5.97 12.17 -1.88
C GLU A 11 6.21 13.69 -1.95
N PRO A 12 7.42 14.24 -1.66
CA PRO A 12 7.66 15.69 -1.71
C PRO A 12 7.63 16.28 -3.14
N HIS A 13 7.66 15.42 -4.16
CA HIS A 13 7.80 15.81 -5.56
C HIS A 13 6.51 15.68 -6.37
N ILE A 14 5.47 15.04 -5.83
CA ILE A 14 4.16 14.83 -6.48
C ILE A 14 3.07 15.75 -5.90
N GLY A 15 1.90 15.81 -6.53
CA GLY A 15 0.73 16.49 -5.94
C GLY A 15 0.86 18.02 -5.81
N LYS A 16 1.83 18.67 -6.46
CA LYS A 16 2.12 20.10 -6.26
C LYS A 16 1.06 21.03 -6.85
N GLU A 17 0.69 20.82 -8.11
CA GLU A 17 -0.28 21.69 -8.82
C GLU A 17 -1.68 21.09 -8.89
N LYS A 18 -1.79 19.76 -8.84
CA LYS A 18 -3.06 19.01 -8.89
C LYS A 18 -2.95 17.72 -8.10
N PRO A 19 -4.07 17.13 -7.61
CA PRO A 19 -4.05 15.84 -6.95
C PRO A 19 -3.38 14.77 -7.82
N THR A 20 -2.54 13.95 -7.21
CA THR A 20 -1.79 12.88 -7.89
C THR A 20 -2.13 11.55 -7.25
N PHE A 21 -2.54 10.59 -8.09
CA PHE A 21 -2.76 9.20 -7.69
C PHE A 21 -1.47 8.42 -7.87
N ILE A 22 -1.09 7.67 -6.86
CA ILE A 22 -0.09 6.61 -6.94
C ILE A 22 -0.85 5.31 -6.74
N TYR A 23 -0.68 4.34 -7.64
CA TYR A 23 -1.38 3.05 -7.60
C TYR A 23 -0.41 1.92 -7.89
N HIS A 24 -0.87 0.68 -7.72
CA HIS A 24 -0.03 -0.52 -7.87
C HIS A 24 1.17 -0.52 -6.90
N PHE A 25 0.87 -0.35 -5.62
CA PHE A 25 1.87 -0.51 -4.57
C PHE A 25 2.43 -1.94 -4.57
N PRO A 26 3.70 -2.16 -4.17
CA PRO A 26 4.27 -3.49 -4.05
C PRO A 26 3.36 -4.45 -3.26
N ALA A 27 3.28 -5.72 -3.67
CA ALA A 27 2.46 -6.75 -3.03
C ALA A 27 2.74 -6.89 -1.52
N SER A 28 3.98 -6.66 -1.10
CA SER A 28 4.35 -6.64 0.34
C SER A 28 3.68 -5.50 1.14
N GLN A 29 3.11 -4.51 0.46
CA GLN A 29 2.39 -3.35 1.01
C GLN A 29 0.89 -3.41 0.64
N ALA A 30 0.38 -4.58 0.28
CA ALA A 30 -1.02 -4.76 -0.10
C ALA A 30 -2.01 -4.40 1.02
N SER A 31 -1.63 -4.56 2.29
CA SER A 31 -2.58 -4.43 3.41
C SER A 31 -3.79 -5.36 3.19
N LEU A 32 -5.01 -4.82 3.10
CA LEU A 32 -6.26 -5.52 2.79
C LEU A 32 -6.57 -5.54 1.28
N ALA A 33 -5.69 -5.03 0.42
CA ALA A 33 -5.89 -5.04 -1.02
C ALA A 33 -5.65 -6.43 -1.63
N GLN A 34 -6.37 -6.72 -2.71
CA GLN A 34 -6.06 -7.82 -3.61
C GLN A 34 -4.69 -7.63 -4.26
N ILE A 35 -4.01 -8.75 -4.52
CA ILE A 35 -2.83 -8.76 -5.41
C ILE A 35 -3.32 -8.72 -6.85
N SER A 36 -2.64 -7.94 -7.70
CA SER A 36 -3.03 -7.85 -9.10
C SER A 36 -2.96 -9.21 -9.79
N THR A 37 -3.95 -9.50 -10.62
CA THR A 37 -3.99 -10.72 -11.43
C THR A 37 -3.09 -10.62 -12.66
N GLU A 38 -2.75 -9.39 -13.08
CA GLU A 38 -1.88 -9.13 -14.24
C GLU A 38 -0.40 -9.06 -13.84
N ASP A 39 -0.08 -8.43 -12.70
CA ASP A 39 1.28 -8.39 -12.15
C ASP A 39 1.28 -8.70 -10.65
N HIS A 40 1.60 -9.94 -10.29
CA HIS A 40 1.60 -10.40 -8.89
C HIS A 40 2.64 -9.70 -7.98
N ARG A 41 3.49 -8.83 -8.52
CA ARG A 41 4.42 -8.00 -7.73
C ARG A 41 3.74 -6.78 -7.12
N VAL A 42 2.54 -6.42 -7.56
CA VAL A 42 1.79 -5.25 -7.09
C VAL A 42 0.42 -5.61 -6.55
N ALA A 43 -0.13 -4.71 -5.75
CA ALA A 43 -1.46 -4.80 -5.16
C ALA A 43 -2.37 -3.72 -5.74
N GLU A 44 -3.66 -4.02 -5.81
CA GLU A 44 -4.73 -3.14 -6.29
C GLU A 44 -5.07 -2.07 -5.24
N ARG A 45 -4.06 -1.27 -4.87
CA ARG A 45 -4.12 -0.18 -3.89
C ARG A 45 -3.70 1.11 -4.56
N PHE A 46 -4.34 2.20 -4.17
CA PHE A 46 -3.96 3.55 -4.53
C PHE A 46 -3.94 4.49 -3.32
N GLU A 47 -3.16 5.56 -3.45
CA GLU A 47 -3.13 6.69 -2.54
C GLU A 47 -3.21 7.99 -3.35
N VAL A 48 -3.86 9.00 -2.79
CA VAL A 48 -4.03 10.32 -3.40
C VAL A 48 -3.27 11.35 -2.61
N TYR A 49 -2.41 12.11 -3.29
CA TYR A 49 -1.59 13.16 -2.69
C TYR A 49 -1.88 14.52 -3.29
N TYR A 50 -1.98 15.55 -2.44
CA TYR A 50 -2.07 16.93 -2.88
C TYR A 50 -1.43 17.88 -1.87
N LYS A 51 -0.62 18.83 -2.36
CA LYS A 51 0.11 19.82 -1.56
C LYS A 51 0.88 19.21 -0.39
N GLY A 52 1.51 18.05 -0.61
CA GLY A 52 2.31 17.35 0.39
C GLY A 52 1.50 16.61 1.46
N ILE A 53 0.19 16.46 1.26
CA ILE A 53 -0.72 15.76 2.18
C ILE A 53 -1.30 14.54 1.46
N GLU A 54 -1.29 13.39 2.14
CA GLU A 54 -2.08 12.23 1.74
C GLU A 54 -3.55 12.50 2.04
N LEU A 55 -4.38 12.56 1.00
CA LEU A 55 -5.80 12.87 1.12
C LEU A 55 -6.64 11.60 1.32
N ALA A 56 -6.24 10.49 0.70
CA ALA A 56 -7.00 9.25 0.71
C ALA A 56 -6.11 8.04 0.42
N ASN A 57 -6.51 6.91 1.01
CA ASN A 57 -6.01 5.57 0.71
C ASN A 57 -7.21 4.70 0.34
N GLY A 58 -7.12 4.00 -0.79
CA GLY A 58 -8.18 3.11 -1.26
C GLY A 58 -7.61 1.87 -1.94
N PHE A 59 -8.40 0.81 -1.98
CA PHE A 59 -7.98 -0.46 -2.55
C PHE A 59 -9.15 -1.26 -3.09
N HIS A 60 -8.86 -2.19 -4.00
CA HIS A 60 -9.75 -3.29 -4.32
C HIS A 60 -9.65 -4.33 -3.20
N GLU A 61 -10.74 -4.45 -2.44
CA GLU A 61 -10.81 -5.23 -1.20
C GLU A 61 -10.53 -6.72 -1.39
N LEU A 62 -9.69 -7.29 -0.53
CA LEU A 62 -9.50 -8.73 -0.43
C LEU A 62 -10.77 -9.39 0.10
N THR A 63 -11.43 -10.18 -0.74
CA THR A 63 -12.68 -10.86 -0.39
C THR A 63 -12.48 -12.30 0.11
N ASP A 64 -11.28 -12.88 -0.04
CA ASP A 64 -10.99 -14.22 0.48
C ASP A 64 -10.66 -14.17 1.99
N ALA A 65 -11.60 -14.64 2.80
CA ALA A 65 -11.47 -14.70 4.25
C ALA A 65 -10.28 -15.57 4.73
N ARG A 66 -9.94 -16.64 4.01
CA ARG A 66 -8.82 -17.52 4.39
C ARG A 66 -7.49 -16.83 4.14
N GLU A 67 -7.36 -16.15 3.00
CA GLU A 67 -6.17 -15.35 2.72
C GLU A 67 -6.03 -14.19 3.72
N GLN A 68 -7.15 -13.51 4.03
CA GLN A 68 -7.17 -12.43 5.01
C GLN A 68 -6.69 -12.88 6.39
N GLN A 69 -7.14 -14.06 6.85
CA GLN A 69 -6.69 -14.65 8.11
C GLN A 69 -5.18 -14.93 8.09
N GLN A 70 -4.67 -15.55 7.02
CA GLN A 70 -3.25 -15.87 6.90
C GLN A 70 -2.38 -14.60 6.95
N ARG A 71 -2.83 -13.51 6.32
CA ARG A 71 -2.16 -12.20 6.36
C ARG A 71 -2.11 -11.64 7.78
N PHE A 72 -3.22 -11.69 8.52
CA PHE A 72 -3.25 -11.24 9.92
C PHE A 72 -2.33 -12.05 10.83
N GLU A 73 -2.30 -13.38 10.68
CA GLU A 73 -1.39 -14.23 11.45
C GLU A 73 0.08 -13.89 11.15
N GLN A 74 0.40 -13.62 9.87
CA GLN A 74 1.74 -13.19 9.48
C GLN A 74 2.11 -11.85 10.12
N ASP A 75 1.19 -10.87 10.13
CA ASP A 75 1.46 -9.57 10.74
C ASP A 75 1.61 -9.66 12.26
N ASN A 76 0.83 -10.51 12.93
CA ASN A 76 1.02 -10.78 14.35
C ASN A 76 2.38 -11.42 14.64
N ARG A 77 2.85 -12.35 13.81
CA ARG A 77 4.23 -12.89 13.91
C ARG A 77 5.29 -11.79 13.75
N LYS A 78 5.13 -10.88 12.77
CA LYS A 78 6.04 -9.74 12.58
C LYS A 78 6.04 -8.80 13.78
N ARG A 79 4.86 -8.53 14.37
CA ARG A 79 4.72 -7.70 15.58
C ARG A 79 5.44 -8.33 16.77
N ALA A 80 5.23 -9.62 17.00
CA ALA A 80 5.91 -10.35 18.09
C ALA A 80 7.44 -10.35 17.95
N ALA A 81 7.96 -10.49 16.71
CA ALA A 81 9.41 -10.45 16.45
C ALA A 81 10.04 -9.05 16.58
N ARG A 82 9.23 -7.98 16.59
CA ARG A 82 9.67 -6.60 16.78
C ARG A 82 9.48 -6.10 18.22
N GLY A 83 8.90 -6.93 19.08
CA GLY A 83 8.70 -6.68 20.52
C GLY A 83 9.96 -6.98 21.32
#